data_AF-A0A378IMV8-F1
#
_entry.id   AF-A0A378IMV8-F1
#
_cell.length_a   1.000
_cell.length_b   1.000
_cell.length_c   1.000
_cell.angle_alpha   90.00
_cell.angle_beta   90.00
_cell.angle_gamma   90.00
#
_symmetry.space_group_name_H-M   'P 1'
#
loop_
_entity.id
_entity.type
_entity.pdbx_description
1 polymer ?
#
loop_
_entity_poly.entity_id
_entity_poly.type
_entity_poly.pdbx_seq_one_letter_code
_entity_poly.pdbx_strand_id
1 'polypeptide(L)'
;MKLSSVPGFDLGKYGVYGEVAILPVYALAAYPEKLSFVEATSIWMQYMTAYGALIHYGKVSKADYVLITAASSSVGIAAIEITRAQGASRYSRLSSRSSKMALLRSTSVYLTTF
;
A
#
# COMPACT_ATOMS: atom_id res chain seq x y z
N MET A 1 17.38 -14.74 10.54
CA MET A 1 16.66 -13.91 9.53
C MET A 1 15.25 -14.48 9.38
N LYS A 2 14.20 -13.68 9.62
CA LYS A 2 12.81 -14.10 9.41
C LYS A 2 12.37 -13.75 7.99
N LEU A 3 11.61 -14.65 7.36
CA LEU A 3 11.14 -14.52 5.98
C LEU A 3 9.61 -14.51 5.93
N SER A 4 9.05 -13.71 5.03
CA SER A 4 7.63 -13.65 4.72
C SER A 4 7.43 -13.91 3.23
N SER A 5 6.29 -14.51 2.87
CA SER A 5 5.88 -14.66 1.47
C SER A 5 5.36 -13.32 0.94
N VAL A 6 5.85 -12.93 -0.23
CA VAL A 6 5.44 -11.76 -1.00
C VAL A 6 4.86 -12.27 -2.34
N PRO A 7 3.76 -11.69 -2.82
CA PRO A 7 3.12 -12.06 -4.09
C PRO A 7 4.10 -11.85 -5.26
N GLY A 8 3.77 -12.47 -6.38
CA GLY A 8 4.66 -12.52 -7.55
C GLY A 8 4.82 -13.94 -8.10
N PHE A 9 4.05 -14.88 -7.59
CA PHE A 9 3.96 -16.25 -8.04
C PHE A 9 2.51 -16.57 -8.44
N ASP A 10 2.35 -17.63 -9.22
CA ASP A 10 1.04 -18.11 -9.66
C ASP A 10 0.27 -18.72 -8.48
N LEU A 11 -0.82 -18.05 -8.07
CA LEU A 11 -1.69 -18.49 -6.98
C LEU A 11 -2.47 -19.76 -7.30
N GLY A 12 -2.70 -20.07 -8.57
CA GLY A 12 -3.34 -21.32 -9.00
C GLY A 12 -2.39 -22.51 -8.91
N LYS A 13 -1.08 -22.26 -9.02
CA LYS A 13 -0.04 -23.29 -8.92
C LYS A 13 0.47 -23.48 -7.48
N TYR A 14 0.54 -22.40 -6.69
CA TYR A 14 1.11 -22.42 -5.35
C TYR A 14 0.08 -21.98 -4.30
N GLY A 15 -0.54 -22.95 -3.64
CA GLY A 15 -1.45 -22.70 -2.52
C GLY A 15 -0.71 -22.27 -1.25
N VAL A 16 -1.26 -21.28 -0.55
CA VAL A 16 -0.68 -20.72 0.68
C VAL A 16 -1.58 -20.83 1.92
N TYR A 17 -2.79 -21.37 1.75
CA TYR A 17 -3.70 -21.63 2.86
C TYR A 17 -3.48 -23.04 3.41
N GLY A 18 -2.59 -23.15 4.38
CA GLY A 18 -2.25 -24.39 5.08
C GLY A 18 -1.16 -24.15 6.12
N GLU A 19 -0.79 -25.20 6.85
CA GLU A 19 0.30 -25.14 7.83
C GLU A 19 1.68 -25.05 7.16
N VAL A 20 1.78 -25.52 5.91
CA VAL A 20 2.99 -25.53 5.08
C VAL A 20 2.63 -25.11 3.66
N ALA A 21 3.51 -24.33 3.02
CA ALA A 21 3.39 -23.93 1.62
C ALA A 21 4.73 -24.10 0.90
N ILE A 22 4.68 -24.53 -0.36
CA ILE A 22 5.85 -24.58 -1.24
C ILE A 22 5.82 -23.33 -2.10
N LEU A 23 6.86 -22.50 -2.00
CA LEU A 23 6.97 -21.25 -2.75
C LEU A 23 8.32 -21.15 -3.45
N PRO A 24 8.38 -20.49 -4.61
CA PRO A 24 9.65 -20.19 -5.24
C PRO A 24 10.46 -19.20 -4.37
N VAL A 25 11.79 -19.34 -4.37
CA VAL A 25 12.68 -18.54 -3.52
C VAL A 25 12.52 -17.03 -3.75
N TYR A 26 12.24 -16.60 -4.99
CA TYR A 26 12.05 -15.19 -5.33
C TYR A 26 10.79 -14.58 -4.69
N ALA A 27 9.86 -15.39 -4.19
CA ALA A 27 8.66 -14.94 -3.50
C ALA A 27 8.88 -14.76 -1.99
N LEU A 28 10.10 -14.92 -1.49
CA LEU A 28 10.43 -14.75 -0.08
C LEU A 28 11.19 -13.44 0.13
N ALA A 29 10.74 -12.65 1.10
CA ALA A 29 11.41 -11.41 1.50
C ALA A 29 11.73 -11.42 2.99
N ALA A 30 12.90 -10.89 3.34
CA ALA A 30 13.26 -10.65 4.73
C ALA A 30 12.41 -9.51 5.31
N TYR A 31 12.05 -9.61 6.58
CA TYR A 31 11.34 -8.55 7.28
C TYR A 31 11.98 -8.24 8.64
N PRO A 32 11.79 -7.01 9.17
CA PRO A 32 12.39 -6.58 10.42
C PRO A 32 12.00 -7.46 11.62
N GLU A 33 12.94 -7.76 12.52
CA GLU A 33 12.69 -8.65 13.66
C GLU A 33 11.59 -8.18 14.61
N LYS A 34 11.37 -6.85 14.64
CA LYS A 34 10.34 -6.18 15.44
C LYS A 34 8.91 -6.50 15.02
N LEU A 35 8.69 -7.03 13.81
CA LEU A 35 7.36 -7.42 13.35
C LEU A 35 7.05 -8.85 13.79
N SER A 36 5.81 -9.06 14.23
CA SER A 36 5.24 -10.40 14.36
C SER A 36 5.07 -11.07 12.99
N PHE A 37 4.89 -12.39 12.97
CA PHE A 37 4.59 -13.11 11.73
C PHE A 37 3.32 -12.57 11.04
N VAL A 38 2.27 -12.28 11.83
CA VAL A 38 1.00 -11.76 11.32
C VAL A 38 1.18 -10.40 10.66
N GLU A 39 1.93 -9.49 11.28
CA GLU A 39 2.21 -8.18 10.67
C GLU A 39 3.03 -8.34 9.39
N ALA A 40 4.08 -9.17 9.41
CA ALA A 40 4.95 -9.36 8.26
C ALA A 40 4.26 -9.98 7.02
N THR A 41 3.23 -10.81 7.22
CA THR A 41 2.50 -11.48 6.13
C THR A 41 1.24 -10.73 5.69
N SER A 42 0.77 -9.73 6.44
CA SER A 42 -0.48 -9.00 6.15
C SER A 42 -0.28 -7.62 5.54
N ILE A 43 0.93 -7.07 5.55
CA ILE A 43 1.16 -5.68 5.15
C ILE A 43 1.36 -5.47 3.64
N TRP A 44 1.96 -6.43 2.95
CA TRP A 44 2.51 -6.18 1.62
C TRP A 44 1.43 -5.82 0.58
N MET A 45 0.22 -6.38 0.65
CA MET A 45 -0.83 -6.12 -0.35
C MET A 45 -1.15 -4.63 -0.46
N GLN A 46 -1.53 -4.02 0.66
CA GLN A 46 -1.92 -2.63 0.70
C GLN A 46 -0.76 -1.69 0.42
N TYR A 47 0.44 -2.01 0.94
CA TYR A 47 1.62 -1.17 0.75
C TYR A 47 2.17 -1.24 -0.67
N MET A 48 2.24 -2.42 -1.29
CA MET A 48 2.67 -2.55 -2.70
C MET A 48 1.69 -1.86 -3.65
N THR A 49 0.39 -2.00 -3.40
CA THR A 49 -0.64 -1.34 -4.21
C THR A 49 -0.50 0.18 -4.13
N ALA A 50 -0.45 0.73 -2.91
CA ALA A 50 -0.30 2.16 -2.70
C ALA A 50 1.06 2.69 -3.22
N TYR A 51 2.14 1.94 -3.02
CA TYR A 51 3.48 2.30 -3.48
C TYR A 51 3.57 2.32 -5.01
N GLY A 52 3.04 1.30 -5.68
CA GLY A 52 2.99 1.26 -7.14
C GLY A 52 2.28 2.48 -7.70
N ALA A 53 1.10 2.78 -7.18
CA ALA A 53 0.31 3.91 -7.64
C ALA A 53 0.95 5.28 -7.32
N LEU A 54 1.43 5.50 -6.10
CA LEU A 54 1.95 6.81 -5.68
C LEU A 54 3.39 7.06 -6.10
N ILE A 55 4.26 6.05 -6.05
CA ILE A 55 5.70 6.21 -6.27
C ILE A 55 6.08 5.82 -7.68
N HIS A 56 5.75 4.60 -8.12
CA HIS A 56 6.14 4.14 -9.45
C HIS A 56 5.43 4.91 -10.57
N TYR A 57 4.11 5.06 -10.47
CA TYR A 57 3.32 5.75 -11.49
C TYR A 57 3.11 7.23 -11.18
N GLY A 58 2.67 7.56 -9.96
CA GLY A 58 2.33 8.93 -9.56
C GLY A 58 3.53 9.83 -9.31
N LYS A 59 4.73 9.26 -9.07
CA LYS A 59 5.98 9.98 -8.80
C LYS A 59 5.82 11.11 -7.78
N VAL A 60 5.02 10.86 -6.74
CA VAL A 60 4.65 11.87 -5.73
C VAL A 60 5.90 12.47 -5.10
N SER A 61 5.93 13.79 -5.06
CA SER A 61 6.97 14.61 -4.49
C SER A 61 6.42 15.55 -3.41
N LYS A 62 7.30 16.26 -2.73
CA LYS A 62 6.94 17.26 -1.71
C LYS A 62 6.08 18.41 -2.24
N ALA A 63 6.11 18.65 -3.56
CA ALA A 63 5.35 19.72 -4.21
C ALA A 63 3.91 19.31 -4.55
N ASP A 64 3.59 18.00 -4.50
CA ASP A 64 2.33 17.48 -4.97
C ASP A 64 1.25 17.48 -3.89
N TYR A 65 0.00 17.60 -4.35
CA TYR A 65 -1.17 17.38 -3.52
C TYR A 65 -1.77 16.02 -3.82
N VAL A 66 -1.89 15.18 -2.79
CA VAL A 66 -2.43 13.83 -2.94
C VAL A 66 -3.86 13.79 -2.42
N LEU A 67 -4.80 13.41 -3.28
CA LEU A 67 -6.17 13.09 -2.85
C LEU A 67 -6.27 11.59 -2.63
N ILE A 68 -6.51 11.20 -1.37
CA ILE A 68 -6.68 9.81 -0.98
C ILE A 68 -8.16 9.54 -0.76
N THR A 69 -8.75 8.76 -1.67
CA THR A 69 -10.12 8.25 -1.55
C THR A 69 -10.17 7.01 -0.67
N ALA A 70 -11.35 6.69 -0.12
CA ALA A 70 -11.56 5.64 0.86
C ALA A 70 -10.45 5.57 1.92
N ALA A 71 -10.08 6.70 2.51
CA ALA A 71 -8.90 6.86 3.37
C ALA A 71 -8.86 5.96 4.62
N SER A 72 -9.97 5.32 4.98
CA SER A 72 -10.07 4.34 6.06
C SER A 72 -9.87 2.89 5.62
N SER A 73 -9.70 2.62 4.32
CA SER A 73 -9.36 1.29 3.81
C SER A 73 -7.90 0.94 4.10
N SER A 74 -7.53 -0.34 4.02
CA SER A 74 -6.14 -0.77 4.22
C SER A 74 -5.17 -0.07 3.25
N VAL A 75 -5.55 0.05 1.98
CA VAL A 75 -4.77 0.76 0.95
C VAL A 75 -4.75 2.26 1.21
N GLY A 76 -5.88 2.85 1.64
CA GLY A 76 -5.95 4.27 1.98
C GLY A 76 -5.05 4.65 3.15
N ILE A 77 -4.97 3.80 4.18
CA ILE A 77 -4.04 3.98 5.30
C ILE A 77 -2.59 3.89 4.81
N ALA A 78 -2.23 2.85 4.05
CA ALA A 78 -0.89 2.71 3.48
C ALA A 78 -0.51 3.92 2.60
N ALA A 79 -1.45 4.43 1.81
CA ALA A 79 -1.26 5.61 0.98
C ALA A 79 -0.97 6.88 1.80
N ILE A 80 -1.64 7.07 2.93
CA ILE A 80 -1.37 8.19 3.84
C ILE A 80 0.04 8.08 4.40
N GLU A 81 0.44 6.90 4.85
CA GLU A 81 1.78 6.66 5.40
C GLU A 81 2.88 6.89 4.36
N ILE A 82 2.71 6.36 3.15
CA ILE A 82 3.66 6.57 2.03
C ILE A 82 3.74 8.04 1.64
N THR A 83 2.61 8.73 1.52
CA THR A 83 2.55 10.16 1.18
C THR A 83 3.31 10.99 2.22
N ARG A 84 3.11 10.70 3.51
CA ARG A 84 3.85 11.35 4.62
C ARG A 84 5.35 11.04 4.54
N ALA A 85 5.72 9.79 4.26
CA ALA A 85 7.11 9.38 4.14
C ALA A 85 7.85 10.10 2.99
N GLN A 86 7.16 10.45 1.90
CA GLN A 86 7.72 11.26 0.81
C GLN A 86 7.82 12.76 1.13
N GLY A 87 7.35 13.19 2.30
CA GLY A 87 7.36 14.58 2.72
C GLY A 87 6.32 15.45 2.03
N ALA A 88 5.33 14.85 1.36
CA ALA A 88 4.16 15.58 0.88
C ALA A 88 3.37 16.07 2.10
N SER A 89 3.47 17.36 2.36
CA SER A 89 2.87 18.02 3.53
C SER A 89 1.38 18.32 3.34
N ARG A 90 0.87 18.18 2.11
CA ARG A 90 -0.50 18.56 1.76
C ARG A 90 -1.23 17.39 1.07
N TYR A 91 -2.07 16.69 1.82
CA TYR A 91 -2.95 15.64 1.27
C TYR A 91 -4.36 15.77 1.88
N SER A 92 -5.36 15.36 1.13
CA SER A 92 -6.76 15.34 1.56
C SER A 92 -7.28 13.90 1.62
N ARG A 93 -8.16 13.65 2.59
CA ARG A 93 -8.72 12.33 2.88
C ARG A 93 -10.21 12.36 2.66
N LEU A 94 -10.71 11.46 1.82
CA LEU A 94 -12.14 11.24 1.63
C LEU A 94 -12.51 9.85 2.15
N SER A 95 -13.52 9.78 3.01
CA SER A 95 -14.21 8.54 3.37
C SER A 95 -15.73 8.73 3.19
N SER A 96 -16.49 7.64 3.12
CA SER A 96 -17.95 7.70 2.95
C SER A 96 -18.66 8.50 4.05
N ARG A 97 -18.05 8.66 5.24
CA ARG A 97 -18.57 9.51 6.33
C ARG A 97 -18.20 10.98 6.21
N SER A 98 -17.20 11.33 5.43
CA SER A 98 -16.69 12.70 5.28
C SER A 98 -16.99 13.24 3.88
N SER A 99 -18.26 13.54 3.63
CA SER A 99 -18.75 14.15 2.37
C SER A 99 -18.33 15.61 2.24
N LYS A 100 -17.04 15.89 2.02
CA LYS A 100 -16.57 17.23 1.64
C LYS A 100 -15.86 17.17 0.29
N MET A 101 -16.64 17.32 -0.78
CA MET A 101 -16.15 17.63 -2.13
C MET A 101 -15.52 19.02 -2.15
N ALA A 102 -14.22 19.10 -1.91
CA ALA A 102 -13.42 20.24 -2.34
C ALA A 102 -12.64 19.81 -3.60
N LEU A 103 -13.15 20.22 -4.75
CA LEU A 103 -12.60 19.93 -6.07
C LEU A 103 -11.21 20.59 -6.20
N LEU A 104 -10.13 19.82 -6.02
CA LEU A 104 -8.76 20.31 -6.14
C LEU A 104 -8.36 20.40 -7.62
N ARG A 105 -8.42 21.61 -8.17
CA ARG A 105 -7.87 21.98 -9.48
C ARG A 105 -6.41 22.42 -9.32
N SER A 106 -5.48 21.47 -9.36
CA SER A 106 -4.09 21.63 -9.85
C SER A 106 -3.30 20.38 -9.46
N THR A 107 -2.63 19.77 -10.45
CA THR A 107 -1.66 18.66 -10.34
C THR A 107 -1.91 17.67 -9.19
N SER A 108 -3.12 17.09 -9.16
CA SER A 108 -3.54 16.16 -8.11
C SER A 108 -3.20 14.72 -8.53
N VAL A 109 -2.43 13.99 -7.71
CA VAL A 109 -2.29 12.53 -7.88
C VAL A 109 -3.47 11.86 -7.17
N TYR A 110 -4.30 11.16 -7.94
CA TYR A 110 -5.50 10.49 -7.45
C TYR A 110 -5.20 9.02 -7.17
N LEU A 111 -5.31 8.62 -5.91
CA LEU A 111 -5.40 7.20 -5.57
C LEU A 111 -6.87 6.82 -5.43
N THR A 112 -7.42 6.19 -6.47
CA THR A 112 -8.74 5.55 -6.40
C THR A 112 -8.55 4.10 -5.97
N THR A 113 -9.08 3.76 -4.79
CA THR A 113 -9.14 2.39 -4.31
C THR A 113 -10.56 1.89 -4.52
N PHE A 114 -10.72 0.79 -5.26
CA PHE A 114 -11.99 0.08 -5.45
C PHE A 114 -12.49 -0.54 -4.14
#